data_AF-A0A385ABS7-F1
#
_entry.id   AF-A0A385ABS7-F1
#
_cell.length_a   1.000
_cell.length_b   1.000
_cell.length_c   1.000
_cell.angle_alpha   90.00
_cell.angle_beta   90.00
_cell.angle_gamma   90.00
#
_symmetry.space_group_name_H-M   'P 1'
#
loop_
_entity.id
_entity.type
_entity.pdbx_description
1 polymer ?
#
loop_
_entity_poly.entity_id
_entity_poly.type
_entity_poly.pdbx_seq_one_letter_code
_entity_poly.pdbx_strand_id
1 'polypeptide(L)'
;METTVIISTLFRLAKVFDDMGKLLFKAHLDVPLTFDRAQSQALLRRNNRLEFSYQQLKTSKTKLLNQLLATAGADPYLWTKLRRLQALDVASLAAVQANPQFNRQRKINRLKQLIINLQNEKINESTVLTKQALAYLYHVAPDKVAATSKPGPILADPFDSRAFKMDMMALNYLDQYFNVQELQYYVKYLVFIHAHQAAEAVIHYDARTVLPNAEQTGFSAVAYYVTLNRQSYTYISYKGTEGTMDDPRIKSFTQRLDNYVRESYQDWKYNIDAMLIGNTENDEQLQLARRFTRYVVRRVRRINPATIVYGLGHSLGGHFVQTVQLLDEPFDGGYTLNAAPVQLKQIKHYRPDLLSASKWQQLFALTKHNNTQDPAVAMQVHAILGHNYATIENEWFIKDLTRIYFDFPYTFYIGTAHYLNAKNWHYPFVTDVAPYLRKDEIQAYSQFWGNLIRYLKRVETRNGSLMLASLMTYGLQTLREVYAAIKTEQAQQIFAAYARYLYDAHIFKDTPVQVQTNFERELSRPRTALRVLQGEWPFLKSVNNEMVETVIFFHTIEGAQYFTR
;
A
#
# COMPACT_ATOMS: atom_id res chain seq x y z
N MET A 1 8.36 40.59 2.19
CA MET A 1 7.13 40.47 1.38
C MET A 1 7.19 39.25 0.46
N GLU A 2 8.29 39.05 -0.29
CA GLU A 2 8.45 37.92 -1.23
C GLU A 2 8.37 36.53 -0.57
N THR A 3 9.03 36.28 0.57
CA THR A 3 8.95 34.98 1.26
C THR A 3 7.53 34.57 1.62
N THR A 4 6.70 35.50 2.09
CA THR A 4 5.29 35.25 2.46
C THR A 4 4.47 34.87 1.22
N VAL A 5 4.74 35.51 0.08
CA VAL A 5 4.10 35.17 -1.21
C VAL A 5 4.50 33.77 -1.65
N ILE A 6 5.78 33.41 -1.54
CA ILE A 6 6.28 32.06 -1.85
C ILE A 6 5.57 31.01 -0.96
N ILE A 7 5.54 31.21 0.35
CA ILE A 7 4.88 30.30 1.31
C ILE A 7 3.40 30.11 0.96
N SER A 8 2.67 31.21 0.77
CA SER A 8 1.24 31.17 0.41
C SER A 8 1.00 30.42 -0.90
N THR A 9 1.85 30.66 -1.90
CA THR A 9 1.77 30.02 -3.22
C THR A 9 2.08 28.52 -3.13
N LEU A 10 3.06 28.11 -2.32
CA LEU A 10 3.37 26.70 -2.06
C LEU A 10 2.23 25.98 -1.33
N PHE A 11 1.59 26.59 -0.33
CA PHE A 11 0.42 25.99 0.33
C PHE A 11 -0.74 25.77 -0.65
N ARG A 12 -0.98 26.73 -1.55
CA ARG A 12 -1.98 26.59 -2.61
C ARG A 12 -1.60 25.50 -3.61
N LEU A 13 -0.32 25.37 -3.95
CA LEU A 13 0.17 24.33 -4.84
C LEU A 13 0.04 22.93 -4.20
N ALA A 14 0.39 22.80 -2.92
CA ALA A 14 0.20 21.56 -2.16
C ALA A 14 -1.27 21.14 -2.13
N LYS A 15 -2.19 22.11 -1.95
CA LYS A 15 -3.64 21.88 -2.01
C LYS A 15 -4.08 21.38 -3.39
N VAL A 16 -3.52 21.91 -4.48
CA VAL A 16 -3.81 21.46 -5.85
C VAL A 16 -3.39 20.01 -6.05
N PHE A 17 -2.20 19.60 -5.56
CA PHE A 17 -1.77 18.20 -5.66
C PHE A 17 -2.63 17.25 -4.82
N ASP A 18 -3.01 17.66 -3.61
CA ASP A 18 -4.00 16.92 -2.79
C ASP A 18 -5.35 16.78 -3.51
N ASP A 19 -5.84 17.83 -4.17
CA ASP A 19 -7.07 17.75 -4.96
C ASP A 19 -6.95 16.88 -6.22
N MET A 20 -5.76 16.83 -6.84
CA MET A 20 -5.48 15.89 -7.94
C MET A 20 -5.51 14.44 -7.45
N GLY A 21 -4.93 14.14 -6.29
CA GLY A 21 -5.01 12.79 -5.69
C GLY A 21 -6.44 12.40 -5.31
N LYS A 22 -7.21 13.32 -4.73
CA LYS A 22 -8.66 13.14 -4.49
C LYS A 22 -9.44 12.92 -5.79
N LEU A 23 -9.05 13.58 -6.87
CA LEU A 23 -9.67 13.41 -8.18
C LEU A 23 -9.33 12.03 -8.78
N LEU A 24 -8.09 11.56 -8.63
CA LEU A 24 -7.68 10.22 -9.02
C LEU A 24 -8.47 9.15 -8.25
N PHE A 25 -8.60 9.33 -6.93
CA PHE A 25 -9.43 8.48 -6.10
C PHE A 25 -10.89 8.44 -6.56
N LYS A 26 -11.49 9.59 -6.85
CA LYS A 26 -12.87 9.68 -7.40
C LYS A 26 -13.00 9.01 -8.77
N ALA A 27 -11.99 9.13 -9.63
CA ALA A 27 -11.98 8.47 -10.94
C ALA A 27 -11.99 6.95 -10.79
N HIS A 28 -11.18 6.41 -9.86
CA HIS A 28 -11.20 4.98 -9.53
C HIS A 28 -12.53 4.52 -8.92
N LEU A 29 -13.21 5.35 -8.11
CA LEU A 29 -14.54 5.03 -7.58
C LEU A 29 -15.61 4.86 -8.66
N ASP A 30 -15.45 5.51 -9.82
CA ASP A 30 -16.38 5.44 -10.94
C ASP A 30 -16.10 4.27 -11.91
N VAL A 31 -14.96 3.55 -11.75
CA VAL A 31 -14.61 2.40 -12.61
C VAL A 31 -15.66 1.26 -12.56
N PRO A 32 -16.18 0.85 -11.39
CA PRO A 32 -17.26 -0.14 -11.30
C PRO A 32 -18.51 0.16 -12.15
N LEU A 33 -18.84 1.44 -12.36
CA LEU A 33 -20.04 1.85 -13.12
C LEU A 33 -19.95 1.49 -14.61
N THR A 34 -18.77 1.09 -15.07
CA THR A 34 -18.54 0.77 -16.48
C THR A 34 -19.05 -0.61 -16.87
N PHE A 35 -19.37 -1.46 -15.89
CA PHE A 35 -19.71 -2.87 -16.11
C PHE A 35 -21.22 -3.12 -16.26
N ASP A 36 -22.06 -2.20 -15.80
CA ASP A 36 -23.51 -2.25 -16.00
C ASP A 36 -23.98 -1.18 -17.01
N ARG A 37 -24.95 -1.55 -17.86
CA ARG A 37 -25.44 -0.65 -18.93
C ARG A 37 -26.14 0.60 -18.39
N ALA A 38 -26.90 0.47 -17.30
CA ALA A 38 -27.59 1.61 -16.68
C ALA A 38 -26.58 2.51 -15.92
N GLN A 39 -25.63 1.91 -15.19
CA GLN A 39 -24.57 2.65 -14.51
C GLN A 39 -23.64 3.38 -15.50
N SER A 40 -23.35 2.78 -16.64
CA SER A 40 -22.57 3.39 -17.73
C SER A 40 -23.26 4.62 -18.34
N GLN A 41 -24.59 4.72 -18.26
CA GLN A 41 -25.29 5.95 -18.65
C GLN A 41 -25.02 7.13 -17.72
N ALA A 42 -24.99 6.88 -16.39
CA ALA A 42 -24.66 7.90 -15.39
C ALA A 42 -23.21 8.39 -15.49
N LEU A 43 -22.29 7.54 -15.98
CA LEU A 43 -20.87 7.86 -16.12
C LEU A 43 -20.58 9.06 -17.04
N LEU A 44 -21.41 9.30 -18.07
CA LEU A 44 -21.18 10.42 -19.01
C LEU A 44 -21.18 11.79 -18.32
N ARG A 45 -22.15 12.03 -17.44
CA ARG A 45 -22.25 13.30 -16.69
C ARG A 45 -21.09 13.44 -15.69
N ARG A 46 -20.66 12.33 -15.10
CA ARG A 46 -19.52 12.31 -14.16
C ARG A 46 -18.20 12.60 -14.88
N ASN A 47 -17.94 11.96 -16.02
CA ASN A 47 -16.73 12.19 -16.82
C ASN A 47 -16.53 13.67 -17.18
N ASN A 48 -17.58 14.36 -17.62
CA ASN A 48 -17.48 15.80 -17.94
C ASN A 48 -17.04 16.63 -16.72
N ARG A 49 -17.57 16.31 -15.53
CA ARG A 49 -17.21 17.02 -14.28
C ARG A 49 -15.79 16.68 -13.82
N LEU A 50 -15.39 15.42 -13.92
CA LEU A 50 -14.05 14.96 -13.56
C LEU A 50 -12.99 15.59 -14.47
N GLU A 51 -13.20 15.55 -15.79
CA GLU A 51 -12.31 16.18 -16.77
C GLU A 51 -12.23 17.71 -16.57
N PHE A 52 -13.36 18.38 -16.35
CA PHE A 52 -13.37 19.81 -16.05
C PHE A 52 -12.55 20.13 -14.79
N SER A 53 -12.74 19.35 -13.72
CA SER A 53 -11.97 19.50 -12.48
C SER A 53 -10.47 19.32 -12.74
N TYR A 54 -10.09 18.32 -13.52
CA TYR A 54 -8.69 18.10 -13.89
C TYR A 54 -8.09 19.30 -14.65
N GLN A 55 -8.80 19.86 -15.64
CA GLN A 55 -8.30 21.02 -16.39
C GLN A 55 -8.16 22.27 -15.50
N GLN A 56 -9.08 22.50 -14.57
CA GLN A 56 -8.97 23.59 -13.60
C GLN A 56 -7.77 23.43 -12.67
N LEU A 57 -7.56 22.22 -12.14
CA LEU A 57 -6.43 21.91 -11.26
C LEU A 57 -5.11 22.05 -12.03
N LYS A 58 -5.03 21.54 -13.25
CA LYS A 58 -3.85 21.65 -14.12
C LYS A 58 -3.51 23.11 -14.43
N THR A 59 -4.50 23.91 -14.81
CA THR A 59 -4.30 25.35 -15.07
C THR A 59 -3.81 26.07 -13.82
N SER A 60 -4.40 25.76 -12.66
CA SER A 60 -4.00 26.32 -11.37
C SER A 60 -2.57 25.94 -11.00
N LYS A 61 -2.21 24.66 -11.16
CA LYS A 61 -0.85 24.12 -10.95
C LYS A 61 0.17 24.90 -11.77
N THR A 62 0.00 24.97 -13.10
CA THR A 62 0.94 25.64 -13.99
C THR A 62 1.07 27.14 -13.67
N LYS A 63 -0.05 27.82 -13.36
CA LYS A 63 -0.04 29.23 -12.95
C LYS A 63 0.77 29.45 -11.66
N LEU A 64 0.51 28.64 -10.63
CA LEU A 64 1.21 28.73 -9.34
C LEU A 64 2.70 28.41 -9.48
N LEU A 65 3.04 27.41 -10.29
CA LEU A 65 4.43 27.05 -10.54
C LEU A 65 5.20 28.15 -11.27
N ASN A 66 4.60 28.77 -12.29
CA ASN A 66 5.22 29.92 -12.97
C ASN A 66 5.41 31.11 -12.04
N GLN A 67 4.45 31.37 -11.14
CA GLN A 67 4.58 32.41 -10.12
C GLN A 67 5.74 32.10 -9.14
N LEU A 68 5.89 30.84 -8.71
CA LEU A 68 7.00 30.42 -7.85
C LEU A 68 8.34 30.55 -8.54
N LEU A 69 8.44 30.12 -9.80
CA LEU A 69 9.67 30.27 -10.59
C LEU A 69 10.06 31.74 -10.78
N ALA A 70 9.09 32.65 -10.92
CA ALA A 70 9.37 34.07 -11.02
C ALA A 70 9.82 34.72 -9.70
N THR A 71 9.47 34.14 -8.55
CA THR A 71 9.66 34.78 -7.22
C THR A 71 10.72 34.12 -6.35
N ALA A 72 11.00 32.83 -6.53
CA ALA A 72 11.92 32.06 -5.69
C ALA A 72 13.32 31.88 -6.29
N GLY A 73 13.64 32.55 -7.40
CA GLY A 73 14.88 32.34 -8.16
C GLY A 73 16.18 32.65 -7.41
N ALA A 74 16.12 33.42 -6.32
CA ALA A 74 17.28 33.78 -5.51
C ALA A 74 17.67 32.73 -4.46
N ASP A 75 16.77 31.80 -4.09
CA ASP A 75 17.05 30.74 -3.13
C ASP A 75 17.44 29.43 -3.86
N PRO A 76 18.70 28.96 -3.75
CA PRO A 76 19.18 27.80 -4.51
C PRO A 76 18.44 26.49 -4.20
N TYR A 77 18.00 26.31 -2.94
CA TYR A 77 17.28 25.13 -2.51
C TYR A 77 15.90 25.10 -3.13
N LEU A 78 15.14 26.19 -2.98
CA LEU A 78 13.81 26.33 -3.59
C LEU A 78 13.88 26.21 -5.11
N TRP A 79 14.85 26.87 -5.74
CA TRP A 79 15.01 26.85 -7.19
C TRP A 79 15.18 25.43 -7.73
N THR A 80 15.97 24.59 -7.06
CA THR A 80 16.20 23.20 -7.47
C THR A 80 14.90 22.37 -7.40
N LYS A 81 14.12 22.49 -6.32
CA LYS A 81 12.84 21.79 -6.17
C LYS A 81 11.82 22.26 -7.21
N LEU A 82 11.73 23.57 -7.45
CA LEU A 82 10.80 24.16 -8.42
C LEU A 82 11.16 23.79 -9.87
N ARG A 83 12.44 23.72 -10.22
CA ARG A 83 12.87 23.24 -11.54
C ARG A 83 12.54 21.78 -11.78
N ARG A 84 12.65 20.93 -10.75
CA ARG A 84 12.19 19.54 -10.85
C ARG A 84 10.67 19.47 -11.05
N LEU A 85 9.89 20.24 -10.30
CA LEU A 85 8.44 20.35 -10.50
C LEU A 85 8.09 20.82 -11.92
N GLN A 86 8.83 21.78 -12.47
CA GLN A 86 8.66 22.24 -13.85
C GLN A 86 8.94 21.12 -14.87
N ALA A 87 9.99 20.34 -14.66
CA ALA A 87 10.29 19.20 -15.52
C ALA A 87 9.19 18.14 -15.50
N LEU A 88 8.59 17.87 -14.32
CA LEU A 88 7.45 16.97 -14.19
C LEU A 88 6.21 17.51 -14.91
N ASP A 89 5.91 18.81 -14.80
CA ASP A 89 4.79 19.44 -15.50
C ASP A 89 4.94 19.34 -17.03
N VAL A 90 6.14 19.61 -17.55
CA VAL A 90 6.45 19.48 -18.98
C VAL A 90 6.35 18.03 -19.45
N ALA A 91 6.87 17.07 -18.68
CA ALA A 91 6.78 15.65 -19.01
C ALA A 91 5.32 15.16 -19.04
N SER A 92 4.51 15.57 -18.07
CA SER A 92 3.06 15.29 -18.02
C SER A 92 2.35 15.85 -19.25
N LEU A 93 2.64 17.08 -19.65
CA LEU A 93 2.10 17.69 -20.87
C LEU A 93 2.47 16.90 -22.13
N ALA A 94 3.73 16.49 -22.27
CA ALA A 94 4.20 15.68 -23.39
C ALA A 94 3.52 14.31 -23.43
N ALA A 95 3.35 13.65 -22.27
CA ALA A 95 2.67 12.36 -22.17
C ALA A 95 1.19 12.43 -22.59
N VAL A 96 0.49 13.51 -22.20
CA VAL A 96 -0.90 13.75 -22.62
C VAL A 96 -1.01 13.93 -24.15
N GLN A 97 0.00 14.54 -24.78
CA GLN A 97 0.03 14.74 -26.24
C GLN A 97 0.39 13.45 -27.01
N ALA A 98 1.28 12.62 -26.44
CA ALA A 98 1.78 11.40 -27.07
C ALA A 98 0.83 10.20 -26.94
N ASN A 99 -0.06 10.18 -25.94
CA ASN A 99 -0.94 9.05 -25.70
C ASN A 99 -1.94 8.85 -26.87
N PRO A 100 -2.08 7.62 -27.39
CA PRO A 100 -3.08 7.31 -28.40
C PRO A 100 -4.46 7.67 -27.84
N GLN A 101 -5.14 8.60 -28.48
CA GLN A 101 -6.47 8.99 -28.05
C GLN A 101 -7.39 7.79 -28.24
N PHE A 102 -7.75 7.13 -27.13
CA PHE A 102 -8.76 6.10 -27.16
C PHE A 102 -10.00 6.63 -27.87
N ASN A 103 -10.72 5.77 -28.63
CA ASN A 103 -11.96 6.19 -29.28
C ASN A 103 -12.91 6.81 -28.24
N ARG A 104 -13.04 8.15 -28.30
CA ARG A 104 -13.73 8.98 -27.29
C ARG A 104 -15.24 8.72 -27.24
N GLN A 105 -15.77 7.98 -28.22
CA GLN A 105 -17.18 7.57 -28.24
C GLN A 105 -17.52 6.57 -27.11
N ARG A 106 -16.55 5.79 -26.59
CA ARG A 106 -16.77 4.93 -25.43
C ARG A 106 -16.53 5.69 -24.13
N LYS A 107 -17.56 5.77 -23.28
CA LYS A 107 -17.53 6.50 -22.00
C LYS A 107 -16.40 6.04 -21.06
N ILE A 108 -16.12 4.74 -21.03
CA ILE A 108 -15.02 4.19 -20.23
C ILE A 108 -13.65 4.69 -20.68
N ASN A 109 -13.46 4.92 -21.98
CA ASN A 109 -12.18 5.37 -22.51
C ASN A 109 -11.82 6.79 -22.04
N ARG A 110 -12.82 7.63 -21.80
CA ARG A 110 -12.63 8.97 -21.21
C ARG A 110 -12.14 8.89 -19.76
N LEU A 111 -12.76 8.01 -18.96
CA LEU A 111 -12.35 7.79 -17.57
C LEU A 111 -10.91 7.22 -17.51
N LYS A 112 -10.60 6.22 -18.35
CA LYS A 112 -9.25 5.65 -18.47
C LYS A 112 -8.21 6.70 -18.82
N GLN A 113 -8.50 7.53 -19.82
CA GLN A 113 -7.59 8.59 -20.22
C GLN A 113 -7.37 9.59 -19.08
N LEU A 114 -8.42 9.90 -18.31
CA LEU A 114 -8.28 10.77 -17.14
C LEU A 114 -7.38 10.15 -16.06
N ILE A 115 -7.57 8.86 -15.73
CA ILE A 115 -6.72 8.15 -14.76
C ILE A 115 -5.26 8.18 -15.20
N ILE A 116 -4.98 7.83 -16.47
CA ILE A 116 -3.63 7.87 -17.05
C ILE A 116 -3.05 9.29 -16.98
N ASN A 117 -3.85 10.31 -17.31
CA ASN A 117 -3.41 11.70 -17.25
C ASN A 117 -3.04 12.11 -15.82
N LEU A 118 -3.84 11.71 -14.82
CA LEU A 118 -3.58 12.00 -13.41
C LEU A 118 -2.34 11.24 -12.89
N GLN A 119 -2.15 9.99 -13.28
CA GLN A 119 -0.94 9.22 -12.95
C GLN A 119 0.32 9.85 -13.55
N ASN A 120 0.22 10.38 -14.78
CA ASN A 120 1.31 11.10 -15.43
C ASN A 120 1.66 12.44 -14.75
N GLU A 121 0.80 12.98 -13.88
CA GLU A 121 1.15 14.15 -13.06
C GLU A 121 2.17 13.84 -11.96
N LYS A 122 2.52 12.56 -11.73
CA LYS A 122 3.47 12.12 -10.69
C LYS A 122 3.14 12.79 -9.35
N ILE A 123 1.88 12.65 -8.92
CA ILE A 123 1.29 13.39 -7.79
C ILE A 123 2.12 13.22 -6.51
N ASN A 124 2.59 12.01 -6.21
CA ASN A 124 3.41 11.73 -5.02
C ASN A 124 4.74 12.50 -5.04
N GLU A 125 5.52 12.39 -6.13
CA GLU A 125 6.78 13.13 -6.27
C GLU A 125 6.55 14.64 -6.21
N SER A 126 5.53 15.14 -6.91
CA SER A 126 5.17 16.56 -6.92
C SER A 126 4.76 17.08 -5.54
N THR A 127 4.00 16.29 -4.80
CA THR A 127 3.60 16.60 -3.41
C THR A 127 4.81 16.64 -2.50
N VAL A 128 5.71 15.66 -2.61
CA VAL A 128 6.94 15.60 -1.81
C VAL A 128 7.82 16.81 -2.05
N LEU A 129 8.09 17.17 -3.31
CA LEU A 129 8.93 18.33 -3.65
C LEU A 129 8.34 19.64 -3.11
N THR A 130 7.02 19.78 -3.18
CA THR A 130 6.30 20.95 -2.64
C THR A 130 6.39 20.99 -1.11
N LYS A 131 6.19 19.84 -0.45
CA LYS A 131 6.27 19.73 1.01
C LYS A 131 7.71 19.90 1.52
N GLN A 132 8.73 19.47 0.77
CA GLN A 132 10.14 19.74 1.07
C GLN A 132 10.44 21.25 1.07
N ALA A 133 9.94 21.98 0.07
CA ALA A 133 10.07 23.43 0.03
C ALA A 133 9.38 24.11 1.22
N LEU A 134 8.17 23.67 1.59
CA LEU A 134 7.46 24.15 2.78
C LEU A 134 8.21 23.84 4.08
N ALA A 135 8.75 22.63 4.21
CA ALA A 135 9.52 22.20 5.39
C ALA A 135 10.82 23.00 5.55
N TYR A 136 11.53 23.24 4.44
CA TYR A 136 12.69 24.12 4.42
C TYR A 136 12.31 25.55 4.84
N LEU A 137 11.22 26.11 4.31
CA LEU A 137 10.74 27.43 4.71
C LEU A 137 10.32 27.51 6.17
N TYR A 138 9.71 26.44 6.70
CA TYR A 138 9.39 26.35 8.12
C TYR A 138 10.65 26.33 8.98
N HIS A 139 11.72 25.69 8.51
CA HIS A 139 13.01 25.71 9.20
C HIS A 139 13.67 27.09 9.20
N VAL A 140 13.74 27.78 8.04
CA VAL A 140 14.48 29.06 7.92
C VAL A 140 13.66 30.29 8.29
N ALA A 141 12.33 30.21 8.27
CA ALA A 141 11.43 31.32 8.57
C ALA A 141 10.12 30.83 9.25
N PRO A 142 10.21 30.20 10.43
CA PRO A 142 9.06 29.58 11.11
C PRO A 142 7.91 30.55 11.34
N ASP A 143 8.20 31.78 11.79
CA ASP A 143 7.17 32.79 12.07
C ASP A 143 6.36 33.17 10.83
N LYS A 144 7.00 33.25 9.65
CA LYS A 144 6.32 33.56 8.40
C LYS A 144 5.44 32.40 7.95
N VAL A 145 5.90 31.16 8.13
CA VAL A 145 5.10 29.98 7.84
C VAL A 145 3.91 29.92 8.79
N ALA A 146 4.12 30.11 10.09
CA ALA A 146 3.06 30.15 11.09
C ALA A 146 1.99 31.19 10.75
N ALA A 147 2.40 32.42 10.41
CA ALA A 147 1.49 33.51 10.05
C ALA A 147 0.70 33.27 8.74
N THR A 148 1.19 32.42 7.84
CA THR A 148 0.56 32.17 6.52
C THR A 148 -0.21 30.87 6.46
N SER A 149 0.15 29.90 7.30
CA SER A 149 -0.42 28.57 7.34
C SER A 149 -1.77 28.54 8.08
N LYS A 150 -2.53 27.47 7.87
CA LYS A 150 -3.69 27.11 8.68
C LYS A 150 -3.43 25.72 9.26
N PRO A 151 -2.63 25.61 10.34
CA PRO A 151 -2.34 24.31 10.92
C PRO A 151 -3.62 23.68 11.48
N GLY A 152 -3.56 22.37 11.73
CA GLY A 152 -4.61 21.61 12.40
C GLY A 152 -4.87 22.10 13.84
N PRO A 153 -5.73 21.38 14.58
CA PRO A 153 -5.96 21.69 15.99
C PRO A 153 -4.65 21.59 16.78
N ILE A 154 -4.60 22.29 17.91
CA ILE A 154 -3.54 22.10 18.90
C ILE A 154 -3.74 20.72 19.53
N LEU A 155 -2.78 19.82 19.30
CA LEU A 155 -2.76 18.47 19.87
C LEU A 155 -1.50 18.32 20.73
N ALA A 156 -1.65 17.75 21.92
CA ALA A 156 -0.52 17.45 22.79
C ALA A 156 0.35 16.35 22.18
N ASP A 157 -0.30 15.31 21.64
CA ASP A 157 0.34 14.23 20.89
C ASP A 157 -0.02 14.35 19.40
N PRO A 158 0.96 14.56 18.49
CA PRO A 158 0.71 14.55 17.06
C PRO A 158 0.07 13.26 16.55
N PHE A 159 0.28 12.14 17.25
CA PHE A 159 -0.33 10.86 16.91
C PHE A 159 -1.85 10.93 16.91
N ASP A 160 -2.50 11.82 17.68
CA ASP A 160 -3.96 11.96 17.68
C ASP A 160 -4.53 12.43 16.33
N SER A 161 -3.70 13.01 15.45
CA SER A 161 -4.09 13.39 14.09
C SER A 161 -3.96 12.22 13.12
N ARG A 162 -5.08 11.73 12.58
CA ARG A 162 -5.08 10.75 11.48
C ARG A 162 -4.22 11.21 10.29
N ALA A 163 -4.25 12.51 9.95
CA ALA A 163 -3.46 13.05 8.85
C ALA A 163 -1.96 12.97 9.13
N PHE A 164 -1.54 13.17 10.38
CA PHE A 164 -0.16 12.94 10.81
C PHE A 164 0.22 11.46 10.68
N LYS A 165 -0.62 10.53 11.17
CA LYS A 165 -0.40 9.07 11.03
C LYS A 165 -0.19 8.68 9.55
N MET A 166 -1.03 9.20 8.66
CA MET A 166 -0.93 8.97 7.21
C MET A 166 0.35 9.53 6.60
N ASP A 167 0.69 10.79 6.87
CA ASP A 167 1.89 11.42 6.33
C ASP A 167 3.18 10.73 6.85
N MET A 168 3.18 10.27 8.11
CA MET A 168 4.30 9.51 8.68
C MET A 168 4.45 8.11 8.06
N MET A 169 3.34 7.40 7.80
CA MET A 169 3.40 6.12 7.07
C MET A 169 3.85 6.33 5.62
N ALA A 170 3.30 7.33 4.93
CA ALA A 170 3.64 7.66 3.54
C ALA A 170 5.11 8.05 3.40
N LEU A 171 5.70 8.70 4.41
CA LEU A 171 7.11 9.05 4.42
C LEU A 171 8.02 7.82 4.24
N ASN A 172 7.63 6.63 4.73
CA ASN A 172 8.41 5.40 4.54
C ASN A 172 8.46 4.91 3.08
N TYR A 173 7.59 5.43 2.21
CA TYR A 173 7.59 5.17 0.77
C TYR A 173 8.25 6.28 -0.04
N LEU A 174 8.47 7.43 0.60
CA LEU A 174 8.88 8.67 -0.04
C LEU A 174 10.25 9.15 0.47
N ASP A 175 10.83 8.48 1.46
CA ASP A 175 12.12 8.80 2.09
C ASP A 175 13.27 8.89 1.09
N GLN A 176 13.20 8.11 0.01
CA GLN A 176 14.14 8.11 -1.13
C GLN A 176 14.29 9.48 -1.81
N TYR A 177 13.34 10.40 -1.61
CA TYR A 177 13.41 11.77 -2.12
C TYR A 177 14.12 12.74 -1.17
N PHE A 178 14.45 12.33 0.05
CA PHE A 178 15.01 13.18 1.10
C PHE A 178 16.45 12.75 1.46
N ASN A 179 17.28 13.72 1.80
CA ASN A 179 18.45 13.46 2.64
C ASN A 179 18.09 13.53 4.15
N VAL A 180 19.01 13.13 5.03
CA VAL A 180 18.77 13.09 6.49
C VAL A 180 18.35 14.44 7.06
N GLN A 181 18.93 15.55 6.60
CA GLN A 181 18.58 16.89 7.06
C GLN A 181 17.18 17.30 6.59
N GLU A 182 16.84 17.01 5.33
CA GLU A 182 15.50 17.26 4.79
C GLU A 182 14.43 16.43 5.52
N LEU A 183 14.72 15.18 5.90
CA LEU A 183 13.83 14.37 6.74
C LEU A 183 13.56 15.02 8.09
N GLN A 184 14.59 15.57 8.74
CA GLN A 184 14.41 16.28 10.00
C GLN A 184 13.50 17.50 9.84
N TYR A 185 13.74 18.33 8.82
CA TYR A 185 12.88 19.48 8.54
C TYR A 185 11.44 19.06 8.24
N TYR A 186 11.28 17.99 7.46
CA TYR A 186 9.98 17.50 7.07
C TYR A 186 9.17 17.00 8.27
N VAL A 187 9.76 16.20 9.15
CA VAL A 187 9.07 15.74 10.37
C VAL A 187 8.72 16.89 11.30
N LYS A 188 9.60 17.88 11.48
CA LYS A 188 9.28 19.10 12.24
C LYS A 188 8.08 19.84 11.65
N TYR A 189 8.05 19.96 10.32
CA TYR A 189 6.94 20.56 9.59
C TYR A 189 5.64 19.75 9.73
N LEU A 190 5.70 18.41 9.71
CA LEU A 190 4.53 17.55 9.92
C LEU A 190 3.93 17.73 11.32
N VAL A 191 4.75 17.80 12.36
CA VAL A 191 4.29 18.10 13.72
C VAL A 191 3.59 19.46 13.76
N PHE A 192 4.19 20.48 13.16
CA PHE A 192 3.61 21.82 13.12
C PHE A 192 2.27 21.85 12.38
N ILE A 193 2.21 21.30 11.16
CA ILE A 193 1.01 21.42 10.34
C ILE A 193 -0.17 20.61 10.89
N HIS A 194 0.10 19.49 11.58
CA HIS A 194 -0.94 18.57 12.05
C HIS A 194 -1.32 18.71 13.52
N ALA A 195 -0.40 19.17 14.38
CA ALA A 195 -0.61 19.31 15.83
C ALA A 195 -0.42 20.74 16.35
N HIS A 196 -0.04 21.68 15.48
CA HIS A 196 0.27 23.06 15.83
C HIS A 196 1.29 23.18 16.98
N GLN A 197 2.25 22.24 17.03
CA GLN A 197 3.35 22.21 17.99
C GLN A 197 4.69 22.45 17.29
N ALA A 198 5.69 22.92 18.04
CA ALA A 198 7.05 23.05 17.54
C ALA A 198 7.91 21.87 18.03
N ALA A 199 8.58 21.21 17.09
CA ALA A 199 9.49 20.11 17.41
C ALA A 199 10.93 20.57 17.63
N GLU A 200 11.46 20.29 18.82
CA GLU A 200 12.79 20.73 19.26
C GLU A 200 13.88 19.94 18.53
N ALA A 201 13.79 18.61 18.58
CA ALA A 201 14.76 17.69 17.98
C ALA A 201 14.06 16.57 17.21
N VAL A 202 14.71 16.10 16.15
CA VAL A 202 14.31 14.92 15.37
C VAL A 202 15.54 14.04 15.13
N ILE A 203 15.47 12.77 15.52
CA ILE A 203 16.50 11.76 15.20
C ILE A 203 15.86 10.69 14.33
N HIS A 204 16.49 10.42 13.19
CA HIS A 204 16.06 9.42 12.22
C HIS A 204 16.87 8.12 12.39
N TYR A 205 16.18 6.98 12.33
CA TYR A 205 16.76 5.66 12.27
C TYR A 205 16.19 4.92 11.06
N ASP A 206 17.06 4.27 10.29
CA ASP A 206 16.69 3.45 9.14
C ASP A 206 17.14 2.00 9.38
N ALA A 207 16.22 1.05 9.24
CA ALA A 207 16.49 -0.37 9.41
C ALA A 207 17.58 -0.89 8.47
N ARG A 208 17.65 -0.42 7.22
CA ARG A 208 18.68 -0.86 6.26
C ARG A 208 20.07 -0.32 6.61
N THR A 209 20.13 0.80 7.33
CA THR A 209 21.38 1.33 7.89
C THR A 209 21.78 0.60 9.18
N VAL A 210 20.81 0.30 10.06
CA VAL A 210 21.06 -0.34 11.36
C VAL A 210 21.31 -1.86 11.25
N LEU A 211 20.64 -2.51 10.31
CA LEU A 211 20.66 -3.95 10.07
C LEU A 211 21.05 -4.20 8.60
N PRO A 212 22.35 -4.36 8.28
CA PRO A 212 22.82 -4.44 6.90
C PRO A 212 22.21 -5.56 6.04
N ASN A 213 21.67 -6.61 6.67
CA ASN A 213 21.00 -7.70 5.98
C ASN A 213 19.51 -7.41 5.65
N ALA A 214 18.93 -6.29 6.11
CA ALA A 214 17.53 -5.97 5.87
C ALA A 214 17.18 -5.84 4.39
N GLU A 215 18.03 -5.15 3.61
CA GLU A 215 17.81 -4.92 2.19
C GLU A 215 17.66 -6.23 1.40
N GLN A 216 18.45 -7.27 1.73
CA GLN A 216 18.42 -8.56 1.04
C GLN A 216 17.10 -9.32 1.24
N THR A 217 16.41 -9.04 2.35
CA THR A 217 15.15 -9.69 2.73
C THR A 217 13.91 -8.91 2.29
N GLY A 218 14.07 -7.75 1.65
CA GLY A 218 12.98 -6.81 1.35
C GLY A 218 12.60 -5.89 2.52
N PHE A 219 12.92 -6.29 3.77
CA PHE A 219 12.52 -5.55 4.98
C PHE A 219 12.92 -4.07 4.94
N SER A 220 11.94 -3.20 5.20
CA SER A 220 12.13 -1.75 5.32
C SER A 220 11.30 -1.20 6.47
N ALA A 221 11.97 -0.43 7.32
CA ALA A 221 11.34 0.31 8.41
C ALA A 221 12.19 1.53 8.75
N VAL A 222 11.51 2.61 9.15
CA VAL A 222 12.14 3.84 9.62
C VAL A 222 11.57 4.22 10.98
N ALA A 223 12.34 4.94 11.78
CA ALA A 223 11.87 5.48 13.04
C ALA A 223 12.29 6.93 13.23
N TYR A 224 11.38 7.72 13.81
CA TYR A 224 11.62 9.13 14.10
C TYR A 224 11.39 9.38 15.59
N TYR A 225 12.47 9.70 16.29
CA TYR A 225 12.42 10.20 17.67
C TYR A 225 12.24 11.72 17.63
N VAL A 226 11.23 12.23 18.31
CA VAL A 226 10.83 13.64 18.33
C VAL A 226 10.68 14.10 19.77
N THR A 227 11.11 15.32 20.09
CA THR A 227 10.88 15.94 21.41
C THR A 227 10.03 17.19 21.27
N LEU A 228 8.92 17.25 22.01
CA LEU A 228 7.92 18.32 22.05
C LEU A 228 7.66 18.68 23.51
N ASN A 229 7.86 19.94 23.91
CA ASN A 229 7.54 20.41 25.27
C ASN A 229 8.07 19.48 26.38
N ARG A 230 9.33 19.02 26.25
CA ARG A 230 9.99 18.04 27.16
C ARG A 230 9.42 16.62 27.18
N GLN A 231 8.36 16.31 26.43
CA GLN A 231 7.91 14.94 26.18
C GLN A 231 8.55 14.39 24.89
N SER A 232 8.94 13.13 24.93
CA SER A 232 9.56 12.46 23.80
C SER A 232 8.62 11.41 23.20
N TYR A 233 8.59 11.36 21.87
CA TYR A 233 7.77 10.45 21.08
C TYR A 233 8.66 9.75 20.07
N THR A 234 8.41 8.47 19.81
CA THR A 234 9.07 7.71 18.75
C THR A 234 8.04 7.05 17.86
N TYR A 235 8.07 7.35 16.57
CA TYR A 235 7.18 6.74 15.58
C TYR A 235 7.99 5.73 14.76
N ILE A 236 7.70 4.44 14.91
CA ILE A 236 8.35 3.37 14.15
C ILE A 236 7.40 2.92 13.04
N SER A 237 7.77 3.20 11.79
CA SER A 237 6.96 2.90 10.61
C SER A 237 7.54 1.73 9.82
N TYR A 238 6.74 0.69 9.61
CA TYR A 238 7.07 -0.47 8.78
C TYR A 238 6.45 -0.34 7.40
N LYS A 239 7.19 -0.71 6.36
CA LYS A 239 6.74 -0.59 4.96
C LYS A 239 5.84 -1.77 4.60
N GLY A 240 4.79 -1.52 3.83
CA GLY A 240 4.00 -2.56 3.17
C GLY A 240 4.66 -3.10 1.89
N THR A 241 3.99 -4.06 1.26
CA THR A 241 4.44 -4.70 0.01
C THR A 241 4.17 -3.82 -1.20
N GLU A 242 4.92 -2.72 -1.33
CA GLU A 242 4.87 -1.82 -2.48
C GLU A 242 6.29 -1.45 -2.90
N GLY A 243 6.81 -2.20 -3.88
CA GLY A 243 8.02 -1.80 -4.60
C GLY A 243 7.76 -0.53 -5.41
N THR A 244 8.81 0.23 -5.70
CA THR A 244 8.71 1.41 -6.57
C THR A 244 9.65 1.31 -7.77
N MET A 245 9.10 1.62 -8.94
CA MET A 245 9.85 1.78 -10.19
C MET A 245 10.35 3.21 -10.40
N ASP A 246 10.03 4.12 -9.48
CA ASP A 246 10.25 5.55 -9.58
C ASP A 246 11.36 6.04 -8.62
N ASP A 247 12.23 5.16 -8.13
CA ASP A 247 13.38 5.55 -7.29
C ASP A 247 14.32 6.50 -8.08
N PRO A 248 14.42 7.79 -7.70
CA PRO A 248 15.21 8.78 -8.43
C PRO A 248 16.73 8.54 -8.30
N ARG A 249 17.17 7.72 -7.33
CA ARG A 249 18.57 7.38 -7.11
C ARG A 249 19.09 6.42 -8.18
N ILE A 250 18.20 5.68 -8.85
CA ILE A 250 18.54 4.67 -9.86
C ILE A 250 18.19 5.20 -11.25
N LYS A 251 19.20 5.52 -12.05
CA LYS A 251 18.99 6.11 -13.40
C LYS A 251 18.52 5.09 -14.45
N SER A 252 19.00 3.84 -14.38
CA SER A 252 18.68 2.82 -15.37
C SER A 252 17.31 2.21 -15.15
N PHE A 253 16.48 2.16 -16.20
CA PHE A 253 15.19 1.46 -16.17
C PHE A 253 15.36 -0.01 -15.80
N THR A 254 16.35 -0.69 -16.39
CA THR A 254 16.60 -2.12 -16.12
C THR A 254 16.96 -2.37 -14.66
N GLN A 255 17.75 -1.49 -14.04
CA GLN A 255 18.08 -1.60 -12.62
C GLN A 255 16.87 -1.32 -11.72
N ARG A 256 16.03 -0.34 -12.09
CA ARG A 256 14.77 -0.11 -11.36
C ARG A 256 13.84 -1.32 -11.43
N LEU A 257 13.71 -1.92 -12.61
CA LEU A 257 12.93 -3.14 -12.81
C LEU A 257 13.48 -4.32 -11.99
N ASP A 258 14.80 -4.50 -12.00
CA ASP A 258 15.48 -5.52 -11.21
C ASP A 258 15.15 -5.40 -9.71
N ASN A 259 15.35 -4.20 -9.17
CA ASN A 259 15.10 -3.91 -7.76
C ASN A 259 13.63 -4.06 -7.40
N TYR A 260 12.72 -3.52 -8.23
CA TYR A 260 11.28 -3.64 -8.03
C TYR A 260 10.83 -5.11 -7.95
N VAL A 261 11.26 -5.94 -8.91
CA VAL A 261 10.88 -7.36 -8.94
C VAL A 261 11.46 -8.12 -7.75
N ARG A 262 12.72 -7.85 -7.39
CA ARG A 262 13.38 -8.54 -6.26
C ARG A 262 12.77 -8.17 -4.92
N GLU A 263 12.57 -6.88 -4.65
CA GLU A 263 11.92 -6.41 -3.40
C GLU A 263 10.50 -6.97 -3.31
N SER A 264 9.72 -6.85 -4.39
CA SER A 264 8.36 -7.40 -4.43
C SER A 264 8.35 -8.91 -4.19
N TYR A 265 9.28 -9.66 -4.78
CA TYR A 265 9.39 -11.11 -4.53
C TYR A 265 9.65 -11.42 -3.06
N GLN A 266 10.60 -10.73 -2.41
CA GLN A 266 10.94 -11.01 -1.02
C GLN A 266 9.77 -10.73 -0.07
N ASP A 267 9.05 -9.63 -0.31
CA ASP A 267 7.86 -9.28 0.47
C ASP A 267 6.72 -10.30 0.25
N TRP A 268 6.46 -10.68 -1.00
CA TRP A 268 5.44 -11.70 -1.31
C TRP A 268 5.81 -13.09 -0.81
N LYS A 269 7.10 -13.44 -0.83
CA LYS A 269 7.63 -14.66 -0.22
C LYS A 269 7.31 -14.69 1.28
N TYR A 270 7.54 -13.60 2.01
CA TYR A 270 7.18 -13.52 3.42
C TYR A 270 5.65 -13.55 3.62
N ASN A 271 4.88 -12.75 2.88
CA ASN A 271 3.41 -12.73 2.97
C ASN A 271 2.81 -14.13 2.76
N ILE A 272 3.25 -14.85 1.74
CA ILE A 272 2.68 -16.16 1.40
C ILE A 272 3.15 -17.23 2.39
N ASP A 273 4.45 -17.42 2.53
CA ASP A 273 4.97 -18.56 3.30
C ASP A 273 4.78 -18.34 4.80
N ALA A 274 5.14 -17.16 5.30
CA ALA A 274 5.21 -16.89 6.72
C ALA A 274 3.82 -16.52 7.27
N MET A 275 3.13 -15.60 6.58
CA MET A 275 1.85 -15.07 7.05
C MET A 275 0.64 -15.93 6.62
N LEU A 276 0.48 -16.26 5.33
CA LEU A 276 -0.70 -17.01 4.88
C LEU A 276 -0.62 -18.51 5.22
N ILE A 277 0.53 -19.15 5.01
CA ILE A 277 0.71 -20.60 5.25
C ILE A 277 1.08 -20.89 6.72
N GLY A 278 1.81 -19.95 7.35
CA GLY A 278 2.36 -20.13 8.69
C GLY A 278 3.58 -21.05 8.72
N ASN A 279 4.40 -21.00 7.68
CA ASN A 279 5.73 -21.60 7.68
C ASN A 279 6.65 -20.78 8.59
N THR A 280 7.19 -21.43 9.62
CA THR A 280 8.06 -20.81 10.62
C THR A 280 9.51 -20.71 10.16
N GLU A 281 9.88 -21.33 9.03
CA GLU A 281 11.27 -21.30 8.53
C GLU A 281 11.60 -20.06 7.67
N ASN A 282 10.58 -19.30 7.25
CA ASN A 282 10.75 -18.11 6.41
C ASN A 282 10.31 -16.84 7.16
N ASP A 283 10.97 -16.58 8.29
CA ASP A 283 10.59 -15.53 9.24
C ASP A 283 11.61 -14.38 9.33
N GLU A 284 12.53 -14.30 8.36
CA GLU A 284 13.66 -13.35 8.35
C GLU A 284 13.20 -11.90 8.54
N GLN A 285 12.16 -11.47 7.82
CA GLN A 285 11.62 -10.10 7.97
C GLN A 285 11.04 -9.86 9.38
N LEU A 286 10.40 -10.85 10.00
CA LEU A 286 9.90 -10.73 11.38
C LEU A 286 11.04 -10.62 12.39
N GLN A 287 12.09 -11.43 12.21
CA GLN A 287 13.28 -11.33 13.06
C GLN A 287 13.93 -9.95 12.95
N LEU A 288 14.01 -9.40 11.74
CA LEU A 288 14.53 -8.07 11.47
C LEU A 288 13.65 -6.98 12.07
N ALA A 289 12.33 -7.07 11.93
CA ALA A 289 11.38 -6.17 12.56
C ALA A 289 11.64 -6.11 14.07
N ARG A 290 11.61 -7.25 14.77
CA ARG A 290 11.87 -7.34 16.21
C ARG A 290 13.25 -6.81 16.61
N ARG A 291 14.29 -7.07 15.81
CA ARG A 291 15.66 -6.56 16.07
C ARG A 291 15.71 -5.04 15.94
N PHE A 292 15.11 -4.48 14.90
CA PHE A 292 15.06 -3.05 14.67
C PHE A 292 14.26 -2.34 15.78
N THR A 293 13.07 -2.84 16.11
CA THR A 293 12.25 -2.29 17.20
C THR A 293 13.01 -2.28 18.51
N ARG A 294 13.61 -3.41 18.91
CA ARG A 294 14.39 -3.49 20.15
C ARG A 294 15.59 -2.55 20.14
N TYR A 295 16.28 -2.39 19.01
CA TYR A 295 17.38 -1.45 18.88
C TYR A 295 16.90 -0.01 19.11
N VAL A 296 15.86 0.41 18.40
CA VAL A 296 15.29 1.77 18.50
C VAL A 296 14.79 2.03 19.91
N VAL A 297 13.93 1.17 20.45
CA VAL A 297 13.32 1.32 21.78
C VAL A 297 14.39 1.43 22.87
N ARG A 298 15.42 0.57 22.86
CA ARG A 298 16.53 0.65 23.81
C ARG A 298 17.29 1.96 23.70
N ARG A 299 17.50 2.45 22.47
CA ARG A 299 18.26 3.68 22.23
C ARG A 299 17.48 4.91 22.66
N VAL A 300 16.21 5.02 22.31
CA VAL A 300 15.37 6.18 22.68
C VAL A 300 15.08 6.21 24.18
N ARG A 301 14.87 5.06 24.83
CA ARG A 301 14.69 4.99 26.29
C ARG A 301 15.96 5.31 27.08
N ARG A 302 17.15 5.16 26.49
CA ARG A 302 18.41 5.67 27.08
C ARG A 302 18.51 7.20 26.99
N ILE A 303 17.92 7.82 25.97
CA ILE A 303 17.88 9.28 25.81
C ILE A 303 16.84 9.86 26.78
N ASN A 304 15.63 9.31 26.78
CA ASN A 304 14.56 9.66 27.70
C ASN A 304 13.74 8.40 28.06
N PRO A 305 13.81 7.91 29.31
CA PRO A 305 13.05 6.73 29.75
C PRO A 305 11.53 6.85 29.60
N ALA A 306 10.99 8.06 29.63
CA ALA A 306 9.56 8.35 29.48
C ALA A 306 9.11 8.51 28.02
N THR A 307 9.95 8.12 27.05
CA THR A 307 9.60 8.19 25.62
C THR A 307 8.41 7.29 25.31
N ILE A 308 7.37 7.87 24.71
CA ILE A 308 6.21 7.15 24.17
C ILE A 308 6.58 6.59 22.79
N VAL A 309 6.29 5.32 22.53
CA VAL A 309 6.67 4.62 21.30
C VAL A 309 5.43 4.13 20.57
N TYR A 310 5.25 4.57 19.32
CA TYR A 310 4.15 4.20 18.45
C TYR A 310 4.60 3.31 17.29
N GLY A 311 3.80 2.28 16.99
CA GLY A 311 3.92 1.48 15.77
C GLY A 311 3.02 2.01 14.65
N LEU A 312 3.56 2.19 13.45
CA LEU A 312 2.84 2.61 12.25
C LEU A 312 3.05 1.57 11.14
N GLY A 313 2.01 1.22 10.38
CA GLY A 313 2.19 0.23 9.32
C GLY A 313 1.03 0.12 8.34
N HIS A 314 1.37 0.02 7.06
CA HIS A 314 0.42 -0.25 5.98
C HIS A 314 0.61 -1.67 5.44
N SER A 315 -0.48 -2.40 5.15
CA SER A 315 -0.41 -3.75 4.54
C SER A 315 0.48 -4.71 5.35
N LEU A 316 1.55 -5.27 4.78
CA LEU A 316 2.57 -6.05 5.49
C LEU A 316 3.21 -5.29 6.67
N GLY A 317 3.39 -3.98 6.57
CA GLY A 317 3.84 -3.15 7.69
C GLY A 317 2.88 -3.19 8.87
N GLY A 318 1.56 -3.22 8.61
CA GLY A 318 0.53 -3.37 9.64
C GLY A 318 0.54 -4.77 10.28
N HIS A 319 0.91 -5.81 9.53
CA HIS A 319 1.19 -7.13 10.10
C HIS A 319 2.35 -7.07 11.10
N PHE A 320 3.44 -6.35 10.79
CA PHE A 320 4.57 -6.22 11.71
C PHE A 320 4.22 -5.46 12.99
N VAL A 321 3.44 -4.38 12.91
CA VAL A 321 2.97 -3.66 14.11
C VAL A 321 2.24 -4.62 15.06
N GLN A 322 1.26 -5.35 14.54
CA GLN A 322 0.46 -6.27 15.35
C GLN A 322 1.26 -7.47 15.87
N THR A 323 2.08 -8.07 15.02
CA THR A 323 2.88 -9.26 15.37
C THR A 323 3.96 -8.91 16.40
N VAL A 324 4.67 -7.79 16.22
CA VAL A 324 5.68 -7.34 17.19
C VAL A 324 5.03 -6.91 18.50
N GLN A 325 3.84 -6.29 18.47
CA GLN A 325 3.09 -5.98 19.69
C GLN A 325 2.73 -7.24 20.47
N LEU A 326 2.23 -8.29 19.81
CA LEU A 326 1.90 -9.57 20.43
C LEU A 326 3.11 -10.28 21.04
N LEU A 327 4.28 -10.17 20.39
CA LEU A 327 5.46 -10.93 20.79
C LEU A 327 6.27 -10.25 21.90
N ASP A 328 6.43 -8.93 21.79
CA ASP A 328 7.40 -8.17 22.58
C ASP A 328 6.80 -6.97 23.32
N GLU A 329 5.51 -6.63 23.09
CA GLU A 329 4.79 -5.47 23.64
C GLU A 329 5.60 -4.15 23.67
N PRO A 330 6.29 -3.73 22.58
CA PRO A 330 7.20 -2.60 22.65
C PRO A 330 6.53 -1.24 22.44
N PHE A 331 5.28 -1.22 21.99
CA PHE A 331 4.56 0.01 21.67
C PHE A 331 3.55 0.39 22.75
N ASP A 332 3.47 1.68 23.03
CA ASP A 332 2.44 2.27 23.89
C ASP A 332 1.11 2.43 23.13
N GLY A 333 1.17 2.49 21.80
CA GLY A 333 0.04 2.41 20.89
C GLY A 333 0.46 2.16 19.45
N GLY A 334 -0.51 2.03 18.56
CA GLY A 334 -0.19 1.79 17.16
C GLY A 334 -1.35 2.08 16.24
N TYR A 335 -1.02 2.24 14.97
CA TYR A 335 -1.98 2.50 13.92
C TYR A 335 -1.60 1.74 12.67
N THR A 336 -2.56 1.01 12.14
CA THR A 336 -2.40 0.26 10.92
C THR A 336 -3.45 0.65 9.88
N LEU A 337 -3.06 0.58 8.61
CA LEU A 337 -3.94 0.80 7.48
C LEU A 337 -3.91 -0.43 6.58
N ASN A 338 -5.09 -0.98 6.26
CA ASN A 338 -5.23 -2.19 5.45
C ASN A 338 -4.29 -3.32 5.86
N ALA A 339 -4.10 -3.51 7.17
CA ALA A 339 -3.10 -4.44 7.65
C ALA A 339 -3.39 -5.87 7.19
N ALA A 340 -2.34 -6.55 6.74
CA ALA A 340 -2.38 -7.99 6.55
C ALA A 340 -2.48 -8.70 7.93
N PRO A 341 -3.07 -9.90 8.01
CA PRO A 341 -3.36 -10.54 9.28
C PRO A 341 -2.09 -11.05 9.99
N VAL A 342 -2.18 -11.27 11.29
CA VAL A 342 -1.21 -12.04 12.08
C VAL A 342 -1.43 -13.54 11.89
N GLN A 343 -0.35 -14.33 11.93
CA GLN A 343 -0.40 -15.79 11.80
C GLN A 343 -0.05 -16.49 13.13
N LEU A 344 -1.01 -17.22 13.71
CA LEU A 344 -0.88 -17.84 15.04
C LEU A 344 0.24 -18.87 15.13
N LYS A 345 0.54 -19.60 14.04
CA LYS A 345 1.66 -20.54 14.04
C LYS A 345 3.00 -19.84 14.31
N GLN A 346 3.19 -18.65 13.74
CA GLN A 346 4.38 -17.83 14.00
C GLN A 346 4.39 -17.34 15.46
N ILE A 347 3.25 -16.87 15.97
CA ILE A 347 3.17 -16.42 17.37
C ILE A 347 3.53 -17.56 18.33
N LYS A 348 2.94 -18.76 18.17
CA LYS A 348 3.25 -19.92 19.01
C LYS A 348 4.70 -20.38 18.87
N HIS A 349 5.29 -20.29 17.68
CA HIS A 349 6.70 -20.62 17.47
C HIS A 349 7.62 -19.72 18.31
N TYR A 350 7.36 -18.42 18.32
CA TYR A 350 8.19 -17.43 19.01
C TYR A 350 7.90 -17.25 20.49
N ARG A 351 6.62 -17.39 20.88
CA ARG A 351 6.13 -17.24 22.25
C ARG A 351 5.17 -18.37 22.60
N PRO A 352 5.66 -19.63 22.68
CA PRO A 352 4.82 -20.77 23.04
C PRO A 352 4.21 -20.61 24.45
N ASP A 353 4.87 -19.85 25.31
CA ASP A 353 4.48 -19.48 26.68
C ASP A 353 3.42 -18.38 26.76
N LEU A 354 3.10 -17.69 25.66
CA LEU A 354 2.11 -16.60 25.65
C LEU A 354 0.73 -17.06 26.16
N LEU A 355 0.38 -18.31 25.88
CA LEU A 355 -0.88 -18.94 26.29
C LEU A 355 -0.60 -20.34 26.85
N SER A 356 -1.51 -20.82 27.70
CA SER A 356 -1.51 -22.23 28.10
C SER A 356 -1.77 -23.13 26.88
N ALA A 357 -1.34 -24.40 26.96
CA ALA A 357 -1.58 -25.38 25.88
C ALA A 357 -3.08 -25.50 25.52
N SER A 358 -3.97 -25.46 26.51
CA SER A 358 -5.42 -25.49 26.30
C SER A 358 -5.94 -24.27 25.55
N LYS A 359 -5.49 -23.05 25.93
CA LYS A 359 -5.85 -21.82 25.23
C LYS A 359 -5.30 -21.79 23.80
N TRP A 360 -4.08 -22.28 23.57
CA TRP A 360 -3.56 -22.48 22.23
C TRP A 360 -4.47 -23.39 21.40
N GLN A 361 -4.85 -24.55 21.94
CA GLN A 361 -5.73 -25.48 21.23
C GLN A 361 -7.09 -24.86 20.89
N GLN A 362 -7.70 -24.12 21.82
CA GLN A 362 -8.94 -23.38 21.58
C GLN A 362 -8.76 -22.34 20.46
N LEU A 363 -7.69 -21.56 20.52
CA LEU A 363 -7.42 -20.51 19.54
C LEU A 363 -7.16 -21.09 18.14
N PHE A 364 -6.37 -22.16 18.04
CA PHE A 364 -6.17 -22.87 16.77
C PHE A 364 -7.47 -23.46 16.24
N ALA A 365 -8.30 -24.07 17.08
CA ALA A 365 -9.59 -24.64 16.65
C ALA A 365 -10.56 -23.55 16.14
N LEU A 366 -10.63 -22.42 16.84
CA LEU A 366 -11.48 -21.29 16.49
C LEU A 366 -11.06 -20.66 15.15
N THR A 367 -9.76 -20.47 14.94
CA THR A 367 -9.23 -19.76 13.75
C THR A 367 -8.94 -20.67 12.56
N LYS A 368 -9.03 -22.00 12.71
CA LYS A 368 -8.79 -22.95 11.61
C LYS A 368 -9.77 -22.78 10.45
N HIS A 369 -11.00 -22.40 10.77
CA HIS A 369 -12.15 -22.55 9.88
C HIS A 369 -13.10 -21.36 9.88
N ASN A 370 -12.83 -20.32 10.66
CA ASN A 370 -13.73 -19.17 10.79
C ASN A 370 -13.03 -17.91 10.29
N ASN A 371 -13.82 -17.04 9.67
CA ASN A 371 -13.38 -15.68 9.35
C ASN A 371 -13.16 -14.90 10.64
N THR A 372 -11.92 -14.50 10.91
CA THR A 372 -11.57 -13.81 12.15
C THR A 372 -11.92 -12.33 12.17
N GLN A 373 -12.54 -11.81 11.11
CA GLN A 373 -13.18 -10.48 11.08
C GLN A 373 -14.67 -10.51 11.44
N ASP A 374 -15.30 -11.69 11.54
CA ASP A 374 -16.64 -11.81 12.14
C ASP A 374 -16.57 -11.28 13.59
N PRO A 375 -17.39 -10.28 13.98
CA PRO A 375 -17.37 -9.72 15.32
C PRO A 375 -17.50 -10.77 16.45
N ALA A 376 -18.30 -11.81 16.25
CA ALA A 376 -18.50 -12.87 17.25
C ALA A 376 -17.26 -13.76 17.39
N VAL A 377 -16.55 -14.01 16.29
CA VAL A 377 -15.29 -14.77 16.28
C VAL A 377 -14.15 -13.93 16.85
N ALA A 378 -14.03 -12.67 16.42
CA ALA A 378 -13.03 -11.73 16.90
C ALA A 378 -13.11 -11.54 18.42
N MET A 379 -14.31 -11.36 18.97
CA MET A 379 -14.52 -11.24 20.42
C MET A 379 -14.04 -12.49 21.18
N GLN A 380 -14.30 -13.69 20.65
CA GLN A 380 -13.80 -14.93 21.25
C GLN A 380 -12.27 -15.06 21.15
N VAL A 381 -11.69 -14.69 20.00
CA VAL A 381 -10.22 -14.64 19.83
C VAL A 381 -9.59 -13.73 20.89
N HIS A 382 -10.10 -12.51 21.05
CA HIS A 382 -9.60 -11.55 22.05
C HIS A 382 -9.78 -12.05 23.49
N ALA A 383 -10.90 -12.70 23.80
CA ALA A 383 -11.13 -13.28 25.11
C ALA A 383 -10.13 -14.41 25.44
N ILE A 384 -9.77 -15.25 24.46
CA ILE A 384 -8.77 -16.31 24.65
C ILE A 384 -7.38 -15.72 24.89
N LEU A 385 -7.00 -14.71 24.10
CA LEU A 385 -5.72 -13.99 24.23
C LEU A 385 -5.57 -13.35 25.61
N GLY A 386 -6.66 -12.84 26.20
CA GLY A 386 -6.72 -12.33 27.57
C GLY A 386 -6.01 -10.99 27.81
N HIS A 387 -5.25 -10.49 26.84
CA HIS A 387 -4.62 -9.16 26.85
C HIS A 387 -5.46 -8.15 26.06
N ASN A 388 -5.56 -6.93 26.59
CA ASN A 388 -6.23 -5.83 25.91
C ASN A 388 -5.23 -5.08 25.01
N TYR A 389 -5.47 -5.11 23.70
CA TYR A 389 -4.66 -4.41 22.69
C TYR A 389 -5.37 -3.19 22.10
N ALA A 390 -6.35 -2.60 22.79
CA ALA A 390 -7.17 -1.50 22.28
C ALA A 390 -6.38 -0.26 21.82
N THR A 391 -5.13 -0.09 22.27
CA THR A 391 -4.22 0.98 21.83
C THR A 391 -3.65 0.76 20.43
N ILE A 392 -3.83 -0.42 19.83
CA ILE A 392 -3.57 -0.68 18.42
C ILE A 392 -4.87 -0.42 17.64
N GLU A 393 -4.88 0.61 16.80
CA GLU A 393 -5.98 0.92 15.91
C GLU A 393 -5.72 0.32 14.52
N ASN A 394 -6.72 -0.36 13.94
CA ASN A 394 -6.66 -0.88 12.58
C ASN A 394 -7.75 -0.22 11.74
N GLU A 395 -7.36 0.57 10.73
CA GLU A 395 -8.29 1.09 9.72
C GLU A 395 -8.27 0.20 8.48
N TRP A 396 -9.44 -0.35 8.11
CA TRP A 396 -9.61 -1.17 6.91
C TRP A 396 -10.68 -0.59 6.00
N PHE A 397 -10.47 -0.64 4.69
CA PHE A 397 -11.57 -0.39 3.75
C PHE A 397 -12.48 -1.60 3.68
N ILE A 398 -13.79 -1.37 3.71
CA ILE A 398 -14.78 -2.44 3.84
C ILE A 398 -14.71 -3.49 2.72
N LYS A 399 -14.15 -3.15 1.55
CA LYS A 399 -13.93 -4.07 0.44
C LYS A 399 -12.47 -4.16 -0.01
N ASP A 400 -11.53 -3.93 0.89
CA ASP A 400 -10.12 -4.15 0.59
C ASP A 400 -9.84 -5.62 0.23
N LEU A 401 -8.97 -5.86 -0.75
CA LEU A 401 -8.69 -7.20 -1.26
C LEU A 401 -8.06 -8.11 -0.22
N THR A 402 -7.24 -7.57 0.68
CA THR A 402 -6.48 -8.35 1.66
C THR A 402 -7.37 -8.89 2.78
N ARG A 403 -8.62 -8.44 2.86
CA ARG A 403 -9.61 -8.97 3.79
C ARG A 403 -9.86 -10.46 3.59
N ILE A 404 -9.72 -10.97 2.36
CA ILE A 404 -9.81 -12.42 2.08
C ILE A 404 -8.81 -13.23 2.92
N TYR A 405 -7.69 -12.63 3.33
CA TYR A 405 -6.65 -13.33 4.10
C TYR A 405 -7.11 -13.70 5.52
N PHE A 406 -8.18 -13.11 6.02
CA PHE A 406 -8.79 -13.46 7.31
C PHE A 406 -9.70 -14.70 7.24
N ASP A 407 -9.96 -15.22 6.04
CA ASP A 407 -10.60 -16.54 5.83
C ASP A 407 -9.57 -17.68 5.80
N PHE A 408 -8.26 -17.37 5.79
CA PHE A 408 -7.22 -18.38 5.80
C PHE A 408 -7.05 -18.97 7.20
N PRO A 409 -6.69 -20.25 7.32
CA PRO A 409 -6.52 -20.87 8.62
C PRO A 409 -5.49 -20.13 9.49
N TYR A 410 -5.86 -19.91 10.75
CA TYR A 410 -5.00 -19.43 11.81
C TYR A 410 -4.54 -17.97 11.67
N THR A 411 -5.19 -17.21 10.78
CA THR A 411 -4.97 -15.78 10.62
C THR A 411 -5.94 -14.98 11.50
N PHE A 412 -5.49 -13.86 12.08
CA PHE A 412 -6.32 -12.98 12.94
C PHE A 412 -5.73 -11.58 13.04
N TYR A 413 -6.36 -10.69 13.78
CA TYR A 413 -5.83 -9.36 14.13
C TYR A 413 -5.90 -9.11 15.64
N ILE A 414 -5.17 -8.09 16.10
CA ILE A 414 -5.32 -7.53 17.45
C ILE A 414 -5.68 -6.05 17.41
N GLY A 415 -6.31 -5.57 18.47
CA GLY A 415 -6.67 -4.18 18.65
C GLY A 415 -8.05 -3.82 18.11
N THR A 416 -8.29 -2.53 17.92
CA THR A 416 -9.61 -1.98 17.60
C THR A 416 -9.77 -1.85 16.09
N ALA A 417 -10.80 -2.47 15.52
CA ALA A 417 -11.12 -2.40 14.10
C ALA A 417 -11.99 -1.20 13.77
N HIS A 418 -11.60 -0.43 12.76
CA HIS A 418 -12.36 0.67 12.20
C HIS A 418 -12.55 0.46 10.70
N TYR A 419 -13.79 0.24 10.27
CA TYR A 419 -14.10 0.02 8.86
C TYR A 419 -14.47 1.34 8.18
N LEU A 420 -13.71 1.67 7.15
CA LEU A 420 -13.87 2.86 6.32
C LEU A 420 -14.63 2.53 5.03
N ASN A 421 -15.45 3.47 4.57
CA ASN A 421 -16.26 3.34 3.37
C ASN A 421 -16.45 4.71 2.71
N ALA A 422 -16.43 4.79 1.39
CA ALA A 422 -16.73 6.03 0.67
C ALA A 422 -18.20 6.10 0.26
N LYS A 423 -18.81 7.29 0.34
CA LYS A 423 -20.21 7.49 -0.09
C LYS A 423 -20.36 7.13 -1.58
N ASN A 424 -21.30 6.24 -1.89
CA ASN A 424 -21.52 5.66 -3.22
C ASN A 424 -20.43 4.68 -3.71
N TRP A 425 -19.61 4.14 -2.82
CA TRP A 425 -18.67 3.08 -3.16
C TRP A 425 -19.42 1.75 -3.33
N HIS A 426 -19.52 1.28 -4.58
CA HIS A 426 -20.18 0.02 -4.95
C HIS A 426 -19.18 -0.91 -5.62
N TYR A 427 -17.97 -0.95 -5.07
CA TYR A 427 -16.92 -1.77 -5.62
C TYR A 427 -17.33 -3.26 -5.55
N PRO A 428 -17.32 -3.98 -6.68
CA PRO A 428 -17.96 -5.28 -6.79
C PRO A 428 -17.13 -6.41 -6.16
N PHE A 429 -15.95 -6.11 -5.64
CA PHE A 429 -15.11 -7.13 -5.03
C PHE A 429 -15.83 -7.80 -3.87
N VAL A 430 -15.77 -9.11 -3.88
CA VAL A 430 -16.34 -9.99 -2.88
C VAL A 430 -15.23 -10.36 -1.89
N THR A 431 -15.36 -9.88 -0.65
CA THR A 431 -14.38 -10.17 0.42
C THR A 431 -14.62 -11.51 1.10
N ASP A 432 -15.89 -11.95 1.18
CA ASP A 432 -16.25 -13.24 1.74
C ASP A 432 -16.29 -14.29 0.63
N VAL A 433 -15.31 -15.18 0.64
CA VAL A 433 -15.16 -16.24 -0.37
C VAL A 433 -15.84 -17.54 0.03
N ALA A 434 -16.36 -17.67 1.24
CA ALA A 434 -17.01 -18.88 1.72
C ALA A 434 -18.23 -19.33 0.88
N PRO A 435 -19.03 -18.42 0.26
CA PRO A 435 -20.09 -18.82 -0.65
C PRO A 435 -19.60 -19.46 -1.96
N TYR A 436 -18.32 -19.27 -2.30
CA TYR A 436 -17.73 -19.69 -3.58
C TYR A 436 -16.81 -20.89 -3.44
N LEU A 437 -15.98 -20.90 -2.39
CA LEU A 437 -14.92 -21.88 -2.21
C LEU A 437 -15.12 -22.63 -0.89
N ARG A 438 -15.03 -23.96 -0.96
CA ARG A 438 -14.97 -24.81 0.23
C ARG A 438 -13.65 -24.60 0.97
N LYS A 439 -13.63 -24.94 2.26
CA LYS A 439 -12.46 -24.71 3.14
C LYS A 439 -11.20 -25.47 2.67
N ASP A 440 -11.37 -26.68 2.14
CA ASP A 440 -10.30 -27.47 1.51
C ASP A 440 -9.75 -26.80 0.24
N GLU A 441 -10.60 -26.11 -0.52
CA GLU A 441 -10.22 -25.38 -1.74
C GLU A 441 -9.42 -24.11 -1.40
N ILE A 442 -9.82 -23.38 -0.35
CA ILE A 442 -9.05 -22.23 0.19
C ILE A 442 -7.65 -22.69 0.64
N GLN A 443 -7.57 -23.85 1.29
CA GLN A 443 -6.30 -24.43 1.69
C GLN A 443 -5.43 -24.83 0.49
N ALA A 444 -6.03 -25.39 -0.57
CA ALA A 444 -5.32 -25.71 -1.81
C ALA A 444 -4.75 -24.45 -2.49
N TYR A 445 -5.48 -23.33 -2.46
CA TYR A 445 -5.00 -22.04 -2.95
C TYR A 445 -3.76 -21.55 -2.17
N SER A 446 -3.80 -21.64 -0.84
CA SER A 446 -2.63 -21.33 0.00
C SER A 446 -1.41 -22.19 -0.36
N GLN A 447 -1.62 -23.50 -0.57
CA GLN A 447 -0.57 -24.43 -0.99
C GLN A 447 0.01 -24.12 -2.38
N PHE A 448 -0.84 -23.72 -3.34
CA PHE A 448 -0.38 -23.31 -4.68
C PHE A 448 0.64 -22.18 -4.61
N TRP A 449 0.35 -21.14 -3.81
CA TRP A 449 1.27 -20.02 -3.62
C TRP A 449 2.56 -20.45 -2.92
N GLY A 450 2.48 -21.30 -1.90
CA GLY A 450 3.69 -21.87 -1.26
C GLY A 450 4.55 -22.70 -2.23
N ASN A 451 3.92 -23.43 -3.15
CA ASN A 451 4.64 -24.18 -4.19
C ASN A 451 5.36 -23.23 -5.16
N LEU A 452 4.71 -22.13 -5.55
CA LEU A 452 5.32 -21.09 -6.38
C LEU A 452 6.56 -20.50 -5.68
N ILE A 453 6.44 -20.10 -4.42
CA ILE A 453 7.56 -19.50 -3.68
C ILE A 453 8.73 -20.49 -3.57
N ARG A 454 8.45 -21.78 -3.27
CA ARG A 454 9.47 -22.84 -3.26
C ARG A 454 10.15 -23.04 -4.62
N TYR A 455 9.40 -22.94 -5.71
CA TYR A 455 9.96 -23.00 -7.06
C TYR A 455 10.90 -21.81 -7.33
N LEU A 456 10.46 -20.60 -6.99
CA LEU A 456 11.20 -19.36 -7.20
C LEU A 456 12.44 -19.23 -6.31
N LYS A 457 12.49 -19.91 -5.17
CA LYS A 457 13.67 -19.95 -4.28
C LYS A 457 14.96 -20.31 -5.02
N ARG A 458 14.88 -21.13 -6.08
CA ARG A 458 16.03 -21.53 -6.91
C ARG A 458 16.69 -20.38 -7.67
N VAL A 459 15.97 -19.27 -7.84
CA VAL A 459 16.43 -18.09 -8.58
C VAL A 459 16.42 -16.80 -7.74
N GLU A 460 16.18 -16.90 -6.42
CA GLU A 460 16.01 -15.73 -5.54
C GLU A 460 17.26 -14.85 -5.42
N THR A 461 18.44 -15.43 -5.56
CA THR A 461 19.73 -14.73 -5.49
C THR A 461 20.21 -14.22 -6.85
N ARG A 462 19.43 -14.44 -7.92
CA ARG A 462 19.77 -14.00 -9.28
C ARG A 462 19.19 -12.59 -9.52
N ASN A 463 19.10 -12.19 -10.78
CA ASN A 463 18.48 -10.92 -11.17
C ASN A 463 16.94 -11.05 -11.31
N GLY A 464 16.25 -9.93 -11.17
CA GLY A 464 14.80 -9.79 -11.31
C GLY A 464 14.26 -10.22 -12.68
N SER A 465 15.03 -10.06 -13.76
CA SER A 465 14.63 -10.58 -15.07
C SER A 465 14.47 -12.11 -15.08
N LEU A 466 15.40 -12.83 -14.46
CA LEU A 466 15.30 -14.28 -14.32
C LEU A 466 14.18 -14.67 -13.36
N MET A 467 14.00 -13.94 -12.25
CA MET A 467 12.86 -14.13 -11.35
C MET A 467 11.53 -14.04 -12.11
N LEU A 468 11.37 -13.01 -12.95
CA LEU A 468 10.17 -12.82 -13.76
C LEU A 468 10.00 -13.96 -14.77
N ALA A 469 11.08 -14.36 -15.46
CA ALA A 469 11.03 -15.49 -16.40
C ALA A 469 10.65 -16.81 -15.69
N SER A 470 11.18 -17.06 -14.49
CA SER A 470 10.85 -18.23 -13.67
C SER A 470 9.41 -18.21 -13.16
N LEU A 471 8.90 -17.05 -12.71
CA LEU A 471 7.49 -16.88 -12.34
C LEU A 471 6.57 -17.27 -13.50
N MET A 472 6.88 -16.78 -14.70
CA MET A 472 6.11 -17.13 -15.89
C MET A 472 6.23 -18.61 -16.24
N THR A 473 7.42 -19.19 -16.11
CA THR A 473 7.66 -20.62 -16.39
C THR A 473 6.85 -21.51 -15.44
N TYR A 474 6.86 -21.21 -14.15
CA TYR A 474 6.04 -21.91 -13.16
C TYR A 474 4.56 -21.77 -13.47
N GLY A 475 4.08 -20.54 -13.72
CA GLY A 475 2.69 -20.30 -14.10
C GLY A 475 2.26 -21.17 -15.28
N LEU A 476 3.06 -21.21 -16.35
CA LEU A 476 2.80 -22.06 -17.52
C LEU A 476 2.76 -23.54 -17.18
N GLN A 477 3.67 -24.01 -16.34
CA GLN A 477 3.69 -25.41 -15.91
C GLN A 477 2.42 -25.75 -15.12
N THR A 478 2.07 -24.95 -14.11
CA THR A 478 0.89 -25.24 -13.28
C THR A 478 -0.40 -25.18 -14.09
N LEU A 479 -0.54 -24.26 -15.05
CA LEU A 479 -1.71 -24.27 -15.93
C LEU A 479 -1.82 -25.56 -16.75
N ARG A 480 -0.70 -26.09 -17.24
CA ARG A 480 -0.69 -27.34 -18.00
C ARG A 480 -1.08 -28.53 -17.11
N GLU A 481 -0.59 -28.54 -15.88
CA GLU A 481 -0.98 -29.51 -14.86
C GLU A 481 -2.48 -29.41 -14.54
N VAL A 482 -2.99 -28.19 -14.31
CA VAL A 482 -4.41 -27.91 -14.10
C VAL A 482 -5.23 -28.33 -15.32
N TYR A 483 -4.78 -28.08 -16.54
CA TYR A 483 -5.47 -28.50 -17.76
C TYR A 483 -5.48 -30.02 -17.96
N ALA A 484 -4.39 -30.70 -17.62
CA ALA A 484 -4.40 -32.16 -17.60
C ALA A 484 -5.39 -32.69 -16.54
N ALA A 485 -5.47 -32.03 -15.39
CA ALA A 485 -6.35 -32.38 -14.28
C ALA A 485 -7.82 -31.98 -14.48
N ILE A 486 -8.12 -30.94 -15.27
CA ILE A 486 -9.48 -30.43 -15.55
C ILE A 486 -10.34 -31.45 -16.32
N LYS A 487 -9.77 -32.60 -16.68
CA LYS A 487 -10.50 -33.76 -17.18
C LYS A 487 -11.23 -34.52 -16.07
N THR A 488 -10.95 -34.22 -14.80
CA THR A 488 -11.66 -34.76 -13.65
C THR A 488 -12.80 -33.82 -13.23
N GLU A 489 -13.91 -34.40 -12.79
CA GLU A 489 -15.09 -33.63 -12.35
C GLU A 489 -14.76 -32.68 -11.19
N GLN A 490 -13.98 -33.15 -10.21
CA GLN A 490 -13.57 -32.35 -9.06
C GLN A 490 -12.76 -31.10 -9.47
N ALA A 491 -11.80 -31.24 -10.39
CA ALA A 491 -11.01 -30.10 -10.85
C ALA A 491 -11.84 -29.10 -11.68
N GLN A 492 -12.82 -29.58 -12.45
CA GLN A 492 -13.77 -28.71 -13.16
C GLN A 492 -14.62 -27.90 -12.18
N GLN A 493 -15.13 -28.54 -11.11
CA GLN A 493 -15.89 -27.86 -10.08
C GLN A 493 -15.08 -26.77 -9.38
N ILE A 494 -13.84 -27.06 -8.96
CA ILE A 494 -12.93 -26.08 -8.34
C ILE A 494 -12.64 -24.91 -9.28
N PHE A 495 -12.33 -25.21 -10.55
CA PHE A 495 -12.05 -24.17 -11.55
C PHE A 495 -13.28 -23.30 -11.80
N ALA A 496 -14.46 -23.90 -11.95
CA ALA A 496 -15.72 -23.18 -12.17
C ALA A 496 -16.07 -22.29 -10.96
N ALA A 497 -15.88 -22.79 -9.73
CA ALA A 497 -16.08 -22.04 -8.50
C ALA A 497 -15.15 -20.82 -8.42
N TYR A 498 -13.86 -21.00 -8.71
CA TYR A 498 -12.88 -19.90 -8.71
C TYR A 498 -13.16 -18.88 -9.83
N ALA A 499 -13.45 -19.35 -11.05
CA ALA A 499 -13.81 -18.47 -12.15
C ALA A 499 -15.11 -17.71 -11.86
N ARG A 500 -16.07 -18.35 -11.15
CA ARG A 500 -17.31 -17.71 -10.71
C ARG A 500 -17.05 -16.62 -9.69
N TYR A 501 -16.20 -16.88 -8.70
CA TYR A 501 -15.75 -15.87 -7.75
C TYR A 501 -15.13 -14.65 -8.45
N LEU A 502 -14.16 -14.87 -9.35
CA LEU A 502 -13.50 -13.79 -10.07
C LEU A 502 -14.46 -13.00 -10.97
N TYR A 503 -15.43 -13.68 -11.59
CA TYR A 503 -16.47 -13.04 -12.40
C TYR A 503 -17.41 -12.19 -11.54
N ASP A 504 -17.94 -12.73 -10.44
CA ASP A 504 -18.83 -12.00 -9.53
C ASP A 504 -18.12 -10.86 -8.80
N ALA A 505 -16.79 -10.95 -8.61
CA ALA A 505 -15.95 -9.87 -8.12
C ALA A 505 -15.58 -8.83 -9.20
N HIS A 506 -16.02 -9.04 -10.45
CA HIS A 506 -15.66 -8.28 -11.66
C HIS A 506 -14.15 -8.19 -11.93
N ILE A 507 -13.35 -9.07 -11.32
CA ILE A 507 -11.95 -9.26 -11.68
C ILE A 507 -11.87 -9.91 -13.06
N PHE A 508 -12.87 -10.70 -13.44
CA PHE A 508 -13.05 -11.24 -14.77
C PHE A 508 -14.18 -10.57 -15.56
N LYS A 509 -13.93 -10.34 -16.85
CA LYS A 509 -14.91 -9.85 -17.83
C LYS A 509 -15.78 -10.98 -18.39
N ASP A 510 -15.21 -12.18 -18.47
CA ASP A 510 -15.83 -13.36 -19.08
C ASP A 510 -16.47 -14.26 -18.02
N THR A 511 -17.61 -14.87 -18.37
CA THR A 511 -18.29 -15.85 -17.52
C THR A 511 -17.44 -17.11 -17.33
N PRO A 512 -17.69 -17.93 -16.29
CA PRO A 512 -16.93 -19.16 -16.05
C PRO A 512 -16.88 -20.10 -17.28
N VAL A 513 -17.99 -20.24 -18.00
CA VAL A 513 -18.09 -21.06 -19.23
C VAL A 513 -17.17 -20.53 -20.34
N GLN A 514 -17.17 -19.21 -20.54
CA GLN A 514 -16.31 -18.57 -21.54
C GLN A 514 -14.83 -18.68 -21.17
N VAL A 515 -14.48 -18.49 -19.89
CA VAL A 515 -13.13 -18.68 -19.37
C VAL A 515 -12.67 -20.11 -19.62
N GLN A 516 -13.51 -21.11 -19.31
CA GLN A 516 -13.20 -22.53 -19.54
C GLN A 516 -13.00 -22.83 -21.03
N THR A 517 -13.90 -22.36 -21.89
CA THR A 517 -13.79 -22.57 -23.35
C THR A 517 -12.51 -21.93 -23.90
N ASN A 518 -12.17 -20.72 -23.46
CA ASN A 518 -10.92 -20.06 -23.82
C ASN A 518 -9.70 -20.85 -23.31
N PHE A 519 -9.75 -21.33 -22.07
CA PHE A 519 -8.70 -22.14 -21.46
C PHE A 519 -8.43 -23.42 -22.26
N GLU A 520 -9.47 -24.18 -22.60
CA GLU A 520 -9.38 -25.41 -23.38
C GLU A 520 -8.87 -25.17 -24.82
N ARG A 521 -9.35 -24.12 -25.48
CA ARG A 521 -8.95 -23.78 -26.86
C ARG A 521 -7.48 -23.37 -26.95
N GLU A 522 -6.97 -22.62 -25.99
CA GLU A 522 -5.60 -22.08 -26.07
C GLU A 522 -4.56 -23.12 -25.63
N LEU A 523 -4.89 -24.03 -24.71
CA LEU A 523 -3.98 -25.10 -24.25
C LEU A 523 -3.99 -26.36 -25.14
N SER A 524 -5.01 -26.55 -25.96
CA SER A 524 -5.04 -27.59 -27.01
C SER A 524 -4.15 -27.28 -28.21
N ARG A 525 -3.56 -26.08 -28.29
CA ARG A 525 -2.65 -25.67 -29.38
C ARG A 525 -1.19 -25.74 -28.92
N PRO A 526 -0.27 -26.34 -29.70
CA PRO A 526 1.15 -26.29 -29.39
C PRO A 526 1.66 -24.86 -29.58
N ARG A 527 1.89 -24.15 -28.46
CA ARG A 527 2.48 -22.81 -28.48
C ARG A 527 3.78 -22.77 -27.70
N THR A 528 4.72 -22.01 -28.25
CA THR A 528 5.95 -21.63 -27.54
C THR A 528 5.61 -20.74 -26.36
N ALA A 529 6.40 -20.83 -25.27
CA ALA A 529 6.21 -19.98 -24.09
C ALA A 529 6.12 -18.49 -24.46
N LEU A 530 6.92 -18.04 -25.45
CA LEU A 530 6.94 -16.66 -25.93
C LEU A 530 5.62 -16.18 -26.58
N ARG A 531 4.92 -17.03 -27.34
CA ARG A 531 3.60 -16.67 -27.90
C ARG A 531 2.50 -16.60 -26.84
N VAL A 532 2.57 -17.47 -25.83
CA VAL A 532 1.68 -17.39 -24.66
C VAL A 532 1.94 -16.09 -23.88
N LEU A 533 3.20 -15.65 -23.78
CA LEU A 533 3.62 -14.39 -23.15
C LEU A 533 3.16 -13.13 -23.90
N GLN A 534 3.14 -13.14 -25.24
CA GLN A 534 2.84 -11.96 -26.07
C GLN A 534 1.35 -11.58 -26.17
N GLY A 535 0.48 -12.15 -25.33
CA GLY A 535 -0.94 -11.75 -25.24
C GLY A 535 -1.96 -12.86 -25.46
N GLU A 536 -1.54 -14.13 -25.42
CA GLU A 536 -2.43 -15.26 -25.70
C GLU A 536 -2.74 -16.15 -24.50
N TRP A 537 -2.59 -15.66 -23.26
CA TRP A 537 -3.04 -16.39 -22.08
C TRP A 537 -4.56 -16.24 -21.92
N PRO A 538 -5.37 -17.31 -21.99
CA PRO A 538 -6.83 -17.23 -21.86
C PRO A 538 -7.29 -16.57 -20.55
N PHE A 539 -6.60 -16.84 -19.43
CA PHE A 539 -6.87 -16.20 -18.15
C PHE A 539 -6.66 -14.68 -18.21
N LEU A 540 -5.52 -14.22 -18.75
CA LEU A 540 -5.20 -12.80 -18.84
C LEU A 540 -6.13 -12.05 -19.80
N LYS A 541 -6.68 -12.70 -20.83
CA LYS A 541 -7.71 -12.10 -21.71
C LYS A 541 -8.98 -11.78 -20.94
N SER A 542 -9.37 -12.64 -20.00
CA SER A 542 -10.54 -12.44 -19.16
C SER A 542 -10.30 -11.46 -18.02
N VAL A 543 -9.04 -11.16 -17.66
CA VAL A 543 -8.72 -10.19 -16.60
C VAL A 543 -9.25 -8.80 -16.94
N ASN A 544 -9.93 -8.23 -15.95
CA ASN A 544 -10.38 -6.87 -15.93
C ASN A 544 -9.30 -5.95 -15.37
N ASN A 545 -8.36 -5.57 -16.23
CA ASN A 545 -7.23 -4.71 -15.86
C ASN A 545 -7.68 -3.43 -15.16
N GLU A 546 -8.77 -2.82 -15.59
CA GLU A 546 -9.31 -1.60 -14.98
C GLU A 546 -9.77 -1.82 -13.54
N MET A 547 -10.43 -2.95 -13.31
CA MET A 547 -10.84 -3.35 -11.97
C MET A 547 -9.61 -3.70 -11.13
N VAL A 548 -8.68 -4.52 -11.64
CA VAL A 548 -7.44 -4.90 -10.93
C VAL A 548 -6.60 -3.68 -10.54
N GLU A 549 -6.44 -2.72 -11.44
CA GLU A 549 -5.73 -1.46 -11.15
C GLU A 549 -6.44 -0.67 -10.04
N THR A 550 -7.77 -0.59 -10.10
CA THR A 550 -8.59 0.07 -9.07
C THR A 550 -8.49 -0.64 -7.72
N VAL A 551 -8.48 -1.98 -7.74
CA VAL A 551 -8.31 -2.84 -6.56
C VAL A 551 -6.99 -2.53 -5.87
N ILE A 552 -5.91 -2.54 -6.65
CA ILE A 552 -4.55 -2.27 -6.15
C ILE A 552 -4.46 -0.83 -5.64
N PHE A 553 -4.96 0.15 -6.40
CA PHE A 553 -4.92 1.55 -6.01
C PHE A 553 -5.63 1.81 -4.67
N PHE A 554 -6.79 1.20 -4.42
CA PHE A 554 -7.47 1.35 -3.13
C PHE A 554 -6.79 0.61 -1.98
N HIS A 555 -5.98 -0.41 -2.29
CA HIS A 555 -5.16 -1.07 -1.29
C HIS A 555 -3.94 -0.22 -0.92
N THR A 556 -3.20 0.29 -1.91
CA THR A 556 -1.94 1.04 -1.71
C THR A 556 -2.15 2.30 -0.89
N ILE A 557 -1.10 2.75 -0.18
CA ILE A 557 -1.18 3.93 0.68
C ILE A 557 -1.65 5.18 -0.09
N GLU A 558 -1.34 5.26 -1.39
CA GLU A 558 -1.71 6.35 -2.29
C GLU A 558 -3.23 6.53 -2.41
N GLY A 559 -3.99 5.44 -2.63
CA GLY A 559 -5.44 5.53 -2.68
C GLY A 559 -6.09 5.41 -1.30
N ALA A 560 -5.48 4.61 -0.43
CA ALA A 560 -5.98 4.30 0.90
C ALA A 560 -6.21 5.54 1.77
N GLN A 561 -5.29 6.50 1.73
CA GLN A 561 -5.36 7.72 2.53
C GLN A 561 -6.64 8.55 2.32
N TYR A 562 -7.30 8.42 1.15
CA TYR A 562 -8.47 9.22 0.77
C TYR A 562 -9.81 8.65 1.23
N PHE A 563 -9.83 7.43 1.75
CA PHE A 563 -11.02 6.94 2.46
C PHE A 563 -11.17 7.68 3.78
N THR A 564 -12.41 8.06 4.07
CA THR A 564 -12.81 8.74 5.31
C THR A 564 -13.88 7.93 6.03
N ARG A 565 -14.08 8.21 7.31
CA ARG A 565 -15.20 7.66 8.10
C ARG A 565 -16.54 8.24 7.64
#